data_AF-A0A8T5LML9-F1
#
_entry.id   AF-A0A8T5LML9-F1
#
_cell.length_a   1.000
_cell.length_b   1.000
_cell.length_c   1.000
_cell.angle_alpha   90.00
_cell.angle_beta   90.00
_cell.angle_gamma   90.00
#
_symmetry.space_group_name_H-M   'P 1'
#
loop_
_entity.id
_entity.type
_entity.pdbx_description
1 polymer ?
#
loop_
_entity_poly.entity_id
_entity_poly.type
_entity_poly.pdbx_seq_one_letter_code
_entity_poly.pdbx_strand_id
1 'polypeptide(L)'
;MKQHILSTIKLIKKNKGIFAIALLLQLIFFSSLAVASFGMLIPFTDKAKNIFEYIQNVKMDTTDEFTQFGDDPLAFYHDFKDAQKYLQVFGLTVVIILLTVNNMIWALARHIHDKMKPKEFFKYLLNFIIIKISALAILVFLFAELFKALLDGIFVKEIFISLLIAIVFYLMFVFIAATGKEKIMDIIDRGLKKLLNWRVLFAIVINLFLLCASWALFFKLGELSLIIVFILVLLLTFVYSWTKIFLISVLKA
;
A
#
# COMPACT_ATOMS: atom_id res chain seq x y z
N MET A 1 5.95 -17.25 20.72
CA MET A 1 5.67 -15.84 20.38
C MET A 1 6.43 -14.84 21.25
N LYS A 2 6.34 -14.91 22.59
CA LYS A 2 7.10 -14.04 23.52
C LYS A 2 8.60 -13.92 23.20
N GLN A 3 9.26 -15.02 22.85
CA GLN A 3 10.67 -15.02 22.46
C GLN A 3 10.96 -14.19 21.19
N HIS A 4 10.08 -14.21 20.17
CA HIS A 4 10.25 -13.41 18.95
C HIS A 4 10.06 -11.91 19.21
N ILE A 5 9.12 -11.55 20.09
CA ILE A 5 8.92 -10.16 20.51
C ILE A 5 10.17 -9.65 21.25
N LEU A 6 10.67 -10.41 22.23
CA LEU A 6 11.88 -10.06 22.99
C LEU A 6 13.13 -9.99 22.09
N SER A 7 13.27 -10.93 21.16
CA SER A 7 14.30 -10.92 20.11
C SER A 7 14.25 -9.63 19.30
N THR A 8 13.07 -9.25 18.81
CA THR A 8 12.85 -8.04 18.01
C THR A 8 13.23 -6.78 18.79
N ILE A 9 12.82 -6.67 20.06
CA ILE A 9 13.19 -5.55 20.93
C ILE A 9 14.71 -5.47 21.11
N LYS A 10 15.38 -6.61 21.34
CA LYS A 10 16.85 -6.65 21.46
C LYS A 10 17.53 -6.21 20.17
N LEU A 11 17.04 -6.66 19.01
CA LEU A 11 17.56 -6.27 17.70
C LEU A 11 17.42 -4.77 17.44
N ILE A 12 16.26 -4.20 17.76
CA ILE A 12 16.02 -2.74 17.65
C ILE A 12 16.95 -1.98 18.60
N LYS A 13 17.07 -2.41 19.86
CA LYS A 13 17.98 -1.78 20.83
C LYS A 13 19.45 -1.83 20.41
N LYS A 14 19.87 -2.87 19.69
CA LYS A 14 21.23 -3.00 19.15
C LYS A 14 21.46 -2.13 17.90
N ASN A 15 20.42 -1.91 17.10
CA ASN A 15 20.48 -1.21 15.81
C ASN A 15 19.66 0.09 15.80
N LYS A 16 19.70 0.88 16.90
CA LYS A 16 18.83 2.06 17.09
C LYS A 16 18.94 3.07 15.95
N GLY A 17 20.14 3.32 15.43
CA GLY A 17 20.36 4.25 14.31
C GLY A 17 19.66 3.80 13.03
N ILE A 18 19.79 2.52 12.66
CA ILE A 18 19.13 1.95 11.48
C ILE A 18 17.61 1.96 11.66
N PHE A 19 17.12 1.66 12.87
CA PHE A 19 15.69 1.75 13.18
C PHE A 19 15.17 3.19 13.11
N ALA A 20 15.93 4.18 13.59
CA ALA A 20 15.58 5.58 13.45
C ALA A 20 15.49 6.02 11.98
N ILE A 21 16.41 5.56 11.12
CA ILE A 21 16.33 5.79 9.68
C ILE A 21 15.06 5.15 9.09
N ALA A 22 14.70 3.93 9.52
CA ALA A 22 13.47 3.28 9.08
C ALA A 22 12.22 4.10 9.48
N LEU A 23 12.19 4.66 10.69
CA LEU A 23 11.11 5.56 11.14
C LEU A 23 11.06 6.85 10.32
N LEU A 24 12.20 7.49 10.04
CA LEU A 24 12.28 8.69 9.22
C LEU A 24 11.80 8.42 7.79
N LEU A 25 12.20 7.31 7.17
CA LEU A 25 11.70 6.90 5.87
C LEU A 25 10.19 6.64 5.91
N GLN A 26 9.67 6.08 6.99
CA GLN A 26 8.23 5.83 7.12
C GLN A 26 7.45 7.16 7.29
N LEU A 27 8.01 8.17 7.95
CA LEU A 27 7.44 9.52 7.98
C LEU A 27 7.47 10.15 6.58
N ILE A 28 8.60 10.07 5.87
CA ILE A 28 8.70 10.55 4.48
C ILE A 28 7.65 9.85 3.61
N PHE A 29 7.46 8.54 3.76
CA PHE A 29 6.43 7.79 3.05
C PHE A 29 5.03 8.37 3.27
N PHE A 30 4.62 8.60 4.52
CA PHE A 30 3.31 9.15 4.82
C PHE A 30 3.18 10.61 4.38
N SER A 31 4.20 11.43 4.56
CA SER A 31 4.21 12.83 4.11
C SER A 31 4.12 12.93 2.59
N SER A 32 4.86 12.10 1.84
CA SER A 32 4.79 12.07 0.38
C SER A 32 3.41 11.61 -0.12
N LEU A 33 2.80 10.62 0.54
CA LEU A 33 1.43 10.21 0.23
C LEU A 33 0.41 11.32 0.53
N ALA A 34 0.56 12.04 1.64
CA ALA A 34 -0.30 13.16 1.98
C ALA A 34 -0.19 14.26 0.92
N VAL A 35 1.02 14.68 0.57
CA VAL A 35 1.27 15.70 -0.47
C VAL A 35 0.70 15.27 -1.82
N ALA A 36 0.92 14.01 -2.24
CA ALA A 36 0.34 13.49 -3.47
C ALA A 36 -1.20 13.48 -3.43
N SER A 37 -1.78 13.17 -2.27
CA SER A 37 -3.24 13.20 -2.09
C SER A 37 -3.80 14.62 -2.20
N PHE A 38 -3.19 15.59 -1.52
CA PHE A 38 -3.59 17.00 -1.62
C PHE A 38 -3.46 17.57 -3.03
N GLY A 39 -2.36 17.25 -3.73
CA GLY A 39 -2.09 17.80 -5.06
C GLY A 39 -2.83 17.12 -6.20
N MET A 40 -3.36 15.90 -6.01
CA MET A 40 -3.90 15.09 -7.11
C MET A 40 -5.23 14.41 -6.76
N LEU A 41 -5.34 13.76 -5.59
CA LEU A 41 -6.55 13.03 -5.22
C LEU A 41 -7.73 13.97 -4.88
N ILE A 42 -7.47 15.08 -4.18
CA ILE A 42 -8.50 16.08 -3.89
C ILE A 42 -9.02 16.72 -5.19
N PRO A 43 -8.16 17.28 -6.08
CA PRO A 43 -8.62 17.78 -7.38
C PRO A 43 -9.37 16.73 -8.22
N PHE A 44 -8.92 15.47 -8.20
CA PHE A 44 -9.66 14.38 -8.84
C PHE A 44 -11.08 14.25 -8.28
N THR A 45 -11.23 14.28 -6.95
CA THR A 45 -12.53 14.13 -6.29
C THR A 45 -13.47 15.28 -6.64
N ASP A 46 -12.95 16.51 -6.70
CA ASP A 46 -13.73 17.69 -7.11
C ASP A 46 -14.21 17.56 -8.57
N LYS A 47 -13.31 17.17 -9.48
CA LYS A 47 -13.67 16.92 -10.89
C LYS A 47 -14.65 15.75 -11.05
N ALA A 48 -14.45 14.66 -10.31
CA ALA A 48 -15.36 13.52 -10.30
C ALA A 48 -16.76 13.89 -9.81
N LYS A 49 -16.85 14.79 -8.82
CA LYS A 49 -18.13 15.34 -8.34
C LYS A 49 -18.83 16.16 -9.43
N ASN A 50 -18.12 17.06 -10.12
CA ASN A 50 -18.69 17.82 -11.24
C ASN A 50 -19.21 16.92 -12.36
N ILE A 51 -18.45 15.89 -12.73
CA ILE A 51 -18.85 14.87 -13.72
C ILE A 51 -20.14 14.17 -13.28
N PHE A 52 -20.22 13.79 -12.00
CA PHE A 52 -21.39 13.12 -11.47
C PHE A 52 -22.62 14.02 -11.45
N GLU A 53 -22.49 15.27 -11.00
CA GLU A 53 -23.56 16.27 -11.02
C GLU A 53 -24.06 16.54 -12.44
N TYR A 54 -23.15 16.64 -13.41
CA TYR A 54 -23.50 16.78 -14.82
C TYR A 54 -24.33 15.58 -15.32
N ILE A 55 -23.87 14.35 -15.08
CA ILE A 55 -24.60 13.13 -15.49
C ILE A 55 -25.98 13.06 -14.84
N GLN A 56 -26.12 13.49 -13.59
CA GLN A 56 -27.42 13.53 -12.91
C GLN A 56 -28.38 14.58 -13.48
N ASN A 57 -27.85 15.70 -13.98
CA ASN A 57 -28.64 16.81 -14.51
C ASN A 57 -29.01 16.63 -15.99
N VAL A 58 -28.31 15.77 -16.73
CA VAL A 58 -28.73 15.35 -18.07
C VAL A 58 -29.98 14.48 -17.94
N LYS A 59 -31.16 15.07 -18.19
CA LYS A 59 -32.42 14.32 -18.27
C LYS A 59 -32.31 13.29 -19.40
N MET A 60 -32.20 12.01 -19.06
CA MET A 60 -32.20 10.91 -20.04
C MET A 60 -33.57 10.67 -20.72
N ASP A 61 -34.54 11.57 -20.56
CA ASP A 61 -35.95 11.33 -20.83
C ASP A 61 -36.52 12.07 -22.05
N THR A 62 -35.65 12.62 -22.91
CA THR A 62 -36.09 13.30 -24.14
C THR A 62 -35.60 12.59 -25.38
N THR A 63 -36.56 12.15 -26.20
CA THR A 63 -36.44 11.58 -27.55
C THR A 63 -35.72 12.47 -28.58
N ASP A 64 -35.17 13.61 -28.16
CA ASP A 64 -34.38 14.53 -28.99
C ASP A 64 -32.88 14.25 -28.81
N GLU A 65 -32.26 13.64 -29.82
CA GLU A 65 -30.84 13.28 -29.88
C GLU A 65 -29.89 14.46 -29.60
N PHE A 66 -30.35 15.71 -29.75
CA PHE A 66 -29.56 16.92 -29.47
C PHE A 66 -29.60 17.38 -28.01
N THR A 67 -30.57 16.94 -27.21
CA THR A 67 -30.66 17.30 -25.77
C THR A 67 -29.88 16.34 -24.85
N GLN A 68 -29.38 15.24 -25.40
CA GLN A 68 -28.64 14.20 -24.65
C GLN A 68 -27.28 14.67 -24.12
N PHE A 69 -26.79 15.83 -24.57
CA PHE A 69 -25.50 16.39 -24.18
C PHE A 69 -25.59 17.52 -23.16
N GLY A 70 -26.73 17.75 -22.50
CA GLY A 70 -26.86 18.76 -21.44
C GLY A 70 -26.49 20.19 -21.88
N ASP A 71 -26.23 21.07 -20.91
CA ASP A 71 -26.02 22.50 -21.15
C ASP A 71 -24.57 22.86 -21.51
N ASP A 72 -23.57 22.03 -21.15
CA ASP A 72 -22.14 22.29 -21.45
C ASP A 72 -21.30 20.99 -21.57
N PRO A 73 -21.34 20.31 -22.74
CA PRO A 73 -20.58 19.09 -22.98
C PRO A 73 -19.05 19.32 -23.06
N LEU A 74 -18.62 20.55 -23.33
CA LEU A 74 -17.21 20.89 -23.38
C LEU A 74 -16.61 20.92 -21.97
N ALA A 75 -17.30 21.54 -21.01
CA ALA A 75 -16.92 21.51 -19.61
C ALA A 75 -16.85 20.09 -19.05
N PHE A 76 -17.83 19.24 -19.39
CA PHE A 76 -17.79 17.81 -19.04
C PHE A 76 -16.54 17.10 -19.57
N TYR A 77 -16.23 17.29 -20.86
CA TYR A 77 -15.06 16.67 -21.48
C TYR A 77 -13.74 17.14 -20.84
N HIS A 78 -13.65 18.43 -20.51
CA HIS A 78 -12.49 18.99 -19.82
C HIS A 78 -12.33 18.42 -18.41
N ASP A 79 -13.42 18.38 -17.62
CA ASP A 79 -13.40 17.83 -16.27
C ASP A 79 -13.08 16.33 -16.27
N PHE A 80 -13.59 15.57 -17.23
CA PHE A 80 -13.24 14.16 -17.42
C PHE A 80 -11.75 13.95 -17.71
N LYS A 81 -11.20 14.73 -18.66
CA LYS A 81 -9.78 14.65 -19.02
C LYS A 81 -8.88 15.02 -17.85
N ASP A 82 -9.25 16.05 -17.10
CA ASP A 82 -8.51 16.47 -15.91
C ASP A 82 -8.59 15.43 -14.79
N ALA A 83 -9.78 14.89 -14.50
CA ALA A 83 -9.95 13.81 -13.53
C ALA A 83 -9.09 12.59 -13.87
N GLN A 84 -9.11 12.16 -15.14
CA GLN A 84 -8.27 11.06 -15.61
C GLN A 84 -6.78 11.35 -15.41
N LYS A 85 -6.33 12.55 -15.78
CA LYS A 85 -4.93 12.97 -15.61
C LYS A 85 -4.52 12.96 -14.14
N TYR A 86 -5.32 13.55 -13.24
CA TYR A 86 -5.04 13.57 -11.81
C TYR A 86 -4.94 12.15 -11.23
N LEU A 87 -5.86 11.26 -11.59
CA LEU A 87 -5.85 9.88 -11.11
C LEU A 87 -4.63 9.10 -11.62
N GLN A 88 -4.25 9.28 -12.89
CA GLN A 88 -3.06 8.65 -13.47
C GLN A 88 -1.77 9.12 -12.79
N VAL A 89 -1.62 10.43 -12.60
CA VAL A 89 -0.42 11.00 -11.96
C VAL A 89 -0.37 10.61 -10.49
N PHE A 90 -1.52 10.58 -9.79
CA PHE A 90 -1.62 10.08 -8.42
C PHE A 90 -1.18 8.62 -8.32
N GLY A 91 -1.75 7.75 -9.16
CA GLY A 91 -1.40 6.34 -9.20
C GLY A 91 0.09 6.12 -9.44
N LEU A 92 0.67 6.79 -10.44
CA LEU A 92 2.10 6.71 -10.74
C LEU A 92 2.95 7.17 -9.54
N THR A 93 2.56 8.28 -8.90
CA THR A 93 3.27 8.83 -7.74
C THR A 93 3.25 7.86 -6.56
N VAL A 94 2.08 7.27 -6.24
CA VAL A 94 1.93 6.25 -5.19
C VAL A 94 2.81 5.03 -5.48
N VAL A 95 2.84 4.57 -6.73
CA VAL A 95 3.69 3.47 -7.16
C VAL A 95 5.17 3.78 -6.95
N ILE A 96 5.65 4.95 -7.37
CA ILE A 96 7.04 5.36 -7.17
C ILE A 96 7.39 5.41 -5.68
N ILE A 97 6.54 6.00 -4.85
CA ILE A 97 6.74 6.07 -3.39
C ILE A 97 6.78 4.66 -2.77
N LEU A 98 5.89 3.77 -3.19
CA LEU A 98 5.86 2.36 -2.74
C LEU A 98 7.10 1.57 -3.19
N LEU A 99 7.59 1.79 -4.41
CA LEU A 99 8.76 1.11 -4.95
C LEU A 99 10.08 1.62 -4.37
N THR A 100 10.13 2.88 -3.93
CA THR A 100 11.36 3.47 -3.40
C THR A 100 11.38 3.35 -1.88
N VAL A 101 10.55 4.15 -1.21
CA VAL A 101 10.62 4.35 0.24
C VAL A 101 10.21 3.09 1.00
N ASN A 102 9.09 2.47 0.64
CA ASN A 102 8.65 1.25 1.33
C ASN A 102 9.63 0.07 1.13
N ASN A 103 10.32 0.00 -0.01
CA ASN A 103 11.35 -1.00 -0.26
C ASN A 103 12.60 -0.78 0.56
N MET A 104 13.04 0.48 0.70
CA MET A 104 14.15 0.81 1.59
C MET A 104 13.86 0.38 3.02
N ILE A 105 12.62 0.58 3.52
CA ILE A 105 12.26 0.18 4.89
C ILE A 105 12.32 -1.36 5.05
N TRP A 106 11.86 -2.13 4.06
CA TRP A 106 12.00 -3.59 4.08
C TRP A 106 13.47 -4.04 4.04
N ALA A 107 14.30 -3.38 3.23
CA ALA A 107 15.73 -3.66 3.17
C ALA A 107 16.45 -3.33 4.48
N LEU A 108 16.11 -2.21 5.14
CA LEU A 108 16.65 -1.87 6.45
C LEU A 108 16.20 -2.88 7.51
N ALA A 109 14.92 -3.28 7.50
CA ALA A 109 14.42 -4.31 8.41
C ALA A 109 15.19 -5.63 8.25
N ARG A 110 15.53 -6.01 7.01
CA ARG A 110 16.37 -7.19 6.76
C ARG A 110 17.82 -6.98 7.18
N HIS A 111 18.41 -5.82 6.91
CA HIS A 111 19.77 -5.49 7.30
C HIS A 111 19.96 -5.51 8.84
N ILE A 112 18.95 -5.11 9.62
CA ILE A 112 18.95 -5.24 11.09
C ILE A 112 19.18 -6.69 11.54
N HIS A 113 18.68 -7.66 10.78
CA HIS A 113 18.85 -9.09 11.05
C HIS A 113 20.16 -9.65 10.49
N ASP A 114 20.44 -9.40 9.21
CA ASP A 114 21.54 -10.07 8.49
C ASP A 114 22.87 -9.33 8.53
N LYS A 115 22.89 -8.06 8.94
CA LYS A 115 24.08 -7.18 8.90
C LYS A 115 24.79 -7.19 7.54
N MET A 116 24.00 -7.08 6.47
CA MET A 116 24.48 -7.14 5.09
C MET A 116 25.57 -6.10 4.82
N LYS A 117 26.58 -6.46 4.02
CA LYS A 117 27.53 -5.48 3.49
C LYS A 117 26.80 -4.49 2.57
N PRO A 118 27.29 -3.24 2.38
CA PRO A 118 26.63 -2.25 1.52
C PRO A 118 26.33 -2.79 0.11
N LYS A 119 27.27 -3.51 -0.51
CA LYS A 119 27.07 -4.12 -1.84
C LYS A 119 25.92 -5.14 -1.86
N GLU A 120 25.79 -5.96 -0.83
CA GLU A 120 24.72 -6.95 -0.68
C GLU A 120 23.37 -6.28 -0.42
N PHE A 121 23.36 -5.21 0.38
CA PHE A 121 22.18 -4.39 0.64
C PHE A 121 21.64 -3.78 -0.65
N PHE A 122 22.49 -3.14 -1.46
CA PHE A 122 22.07 -2.52 -2.71
C PHE A 122 21.63 -3.57 -3.75
N LYS A 123 22.33 -4.71 -3.85
CA LYS A 123 21.91 -5.82 -4.71
C LYS A 123 20.52 -6.33 -4.31
N TYR A 124 20.30 -6.52 -3.01
CA TYR A 124 19.01 -6.94 -2.49
C TYR A 124 17.91 -5.90 -2.78
N LEU A 125 18.17 -4.61 -2.54
CA LEU A 125 17.22 -3.54 -2.79
C LEU A 125 16.80 -3.50 -4.26
N LEU A 126 17.75 -3.57 -5.21
CA LEU A 126 17.46 -3.59 -6.64
C LEU A 126 16.65 -4.82 -7.06
N ASN A 127 17.04 -6.01 -6.61
CA ASN A 127 16.29 -7.24 -6.90
C ASN A 127 14.87 -7.17 -6.33
N PHE A 128 14.72 -6.59 -5.15
CA PHE A 128 13.41 -6.40 -4.51
C PHE A 128 12.53 -5.40 -5.28
N ILE A 129 13.12 -4.34 -5.82
CA ILE A 129 12.43 -3.38 -6.70
C ILE A 129 11.94 -4.08 -7.97
N ILE A 130 12.80 -4.86 -8.65
CA ILE A 130 12.45 -5.55 -9.89
C ILE A 130 11.26 -6.49 -9.67
N ILE A 131 11.33 -7.35 -8.64
CA ILE A 131 10.24 -8.29 -8.33
C ILE A 131 8.95 -7.53 -7.98
N LYS A 132 9.06 -6.40 -7.29
CA LYS A 132 7.90 -5.55 -6.97
C LYS A 132 7.31 -4.86 -8.17
N ILE A 133 8.10 -4.41 -9.14
CA ILE A 133 7.58 -3.87 -10.41
C ILE A 133 6.76 -4.95 -11.12
N SER A 134 7.28 -6.19 -11.22
CA SER A 134 6.56 -7.30 -11.85
C SER A 134 5.23 -7.59 -11.17
N ALA A 135 5.22 -7.66 -9.84
CA ALA A 135 4.01 -7.94 -9.07
C ALA A 135 3.03 -6.74 -9.06
N LEU A 136 3.53 -5.51 -9.11
CA LEU A 136 2.72 -4.31 -9.19
C LEU A 136 2.09 -4.15 -10.57
N ALA A 137 2.78 -4.54 -11.65
CA ALA A 137 2.20 -4.65 -12.98
C ALA A 137 1.03 -5.65 -13.02
N ILE A 138 1.18 -6.81 -12.36
CA ILE A 138 0.08 -7.77 -12.22
C ILE A 138 -1.07 -7.17 -11.41
N LEU A 139 -0.77 -6.43 -10.34
CA LEU A 139 -1.79 -5.79 -9.50
C LEU A 139 -2.55 -4.69 -10.27
N VAL A 140 -1.86 -3.90 -11.10
CA VAL A 140 -2.49 -2.91 -12.00
C VAL A 140 -3.37 -3.59 -13.04
N PHE A 141 -2.88 -4.68 -13.65
CA PHE A 141 -3.68 -5.48 -14.59
C PHE A 141 -4.95 -6.02 -13.93
N LEU A 142 -4.83 -6.61 -12.75
CA LEU A 142 -5.98 -7.12 -12.00
C LEU A 142 -6.94 -6.01 -11.55
N PHE A 143 -6.41 -4.84 -11.17
CA PHE A 143 -7.25 -3.70 -10.83
C PHE A 143 -8.02 -3.18 -12.05
N ALA A 144 -7.42 -3.18 -13.24
CA ALA A 144 -8.10 -2.82 -14.48
C ALA A 144 -9.21 -3.81 -14.83
N GLU A 145 -8.96 -5.12 -14.68
CA GLU A 145 -9.98 -6.16 -14.86
C GLU A 145 -11.12 -6.03 -13.83
N LEU A 146 -10.79 -5.75 -12.56
CA LEU A 146 -11.78 -5.48 -11.51
C LEU A 146 -12.62 -4.24 -11.84
N PHE A 147 -11.98 -3.17 -12.28
CA PHE A 147 -12.67 -1.92 -12.64
C PHE A 147 -13.64 -2.14 -13.80
N LYS A 148 -13.22 -2.92 -14.80
CA LYS A 148 -14.09 -3.34 -15.91
C LYS A 148 -15.28 -4.16 -15.42
N ALA A 149 -15.05 -5.14 -14.55
CA ALA A 149 -16.10 -6.01 -14.05
C ALA A 149 -17.07 -5.28 -13.06
N LEU A 150 -16.58 -4.26 -12.35
CA LEU A 150 -17.40 -3.31 -11.59
C LEU A 150 -18.34 -2.50 -12.50
N LEU A 151 -17.86 -2.07 -13.67
CA LEU A 151 -18.71 -1.41 -14.68
C LEU A 151 -19.77 -2.36 -15.26
N ASP A 152 -19.46 -3.66 -15.32
CA ASP A 152 -20.38 -4.71 -15.79
C ASP A 152 -21.39 -5.16 -14.70
N GLY A 153 -21.34 -4.60 -13.49
CA GLY A 153 -22.36 -4.79 -12.44
C GLY A 153 -22.22 -6.04 -11.56
N ILE A 154 -21.08 -6.75 -11.59
CA ILE A 154 -20.88 -8.02 -10.85
C ILE A 154 -20.29 -7.73 -9.44
N PHE A 155 -21.12 -7.15 -8.58
CA PHE A 155 -20.62 -6.38 -7.43
C PHE A 155 -19.94 -7.16 -6.28
N VAL A 156 -20.31 -8.41 -5.99
CA VAL A 156 -19.92 -9.03 -4.69
C VAL A 156 -18.80 -10.07 -4.82
N LYS A 157 -18.84 -10.90 -5.87
CA LYS A 157 -17.87 -12.00 -6.05
C LYS A 157 -16.49 -11.48 -6.43
N GLU A 158 -16.42 -10.43 -7.23
CA GLU A 158 -15.18 -9.90 -7.80
C GLU A 158 -14.41 -9.02 -6.82
N ILE A 159 -15.12 -8.26 -5.97
CA ILE A 159 -14.52 -7.52 -4.85
C ILE A 159 -13.85 -8.50 -3.89
N PHE A 160 -14.52 -9.61 -3.53
CA PHE A 160 -13.94 -10.61 -2.63
C PHE A 160 -12.71 -11.29 -3.24
N ILE A 161 -12.77 -11.67 -4.53
CA ILE A 161 -11.63 -12.25 -5.26
C ILE A 161 -10.46 -11.25 -5.30
N SER A 162 -10.72 -9.97 -5.54
CA SER A 162 -9.68 -8.94 -5.61
C SER A 162 -9.03 -8.66 -4.26
N LEU A 163 -9.80 -8.63 -3.18
CA LEU A 163 -9.30 -8.55 -1.81
C LEU A 163 -8.41 -9.76 -1.47
N LEU A 164 -8.86 -10.97 -1.85
CA LEU A 164 -8.09 -12.20 -1.66
C LEU A 164 -6.75 -12.12 -2.42
N ILE A 165 -6.77 -11.67 -3.67
CA ILE A 165 -5.56 -11.53 -4.49
C ILE A 165 -4.63 -10.47 -3.91
N ALA A 166 -5.14 -9.31 -3.48
CA ALA A 166 -4.34 -8.26 -2.83
C ALA A 166 -3.64 -8.78 -1.55
N ILE A 167 -4.33 -9.60 -0.75
CA ILE A 167 -3.77 -10.26 0.43
C ILE A 167 -2.68 -11.24 0.02
N VAL A 168 -2.91 -12.08 -1.00
CA VAL A 168 -1.90 -13.03 -1.51
C VAL A 168 -0.65 -12.29 -2.01
N PHE A 169 -0.79 -11.20 -2.75
CA PHE A 169 0.34 -10.38 -3.20
C PHE A 169 1.08 -9.71 -2.04
N TYR A 170 0.36 -9.15 -1.06
CA TYR A 170 0.97 -8.61 0.15
C TYR A 170 1.80 -9.67 0.88
N LEU A 171 1.26 -10.88 1.03
CA LEU A 171 1.95 -12.01 1.63
C LEU A 171 3.20 -12.39 0.80
N MET A 172 3.09 -12.47 -0.52
CA MET A 172 4.24 -12.72 -1.39
C MET A 172 5.34 -11.68 -1.16
N PHE A 173 5.01 -10.39 -1.06
CA PHE A 173 6.01 -9.35 -0.76
C PHE A 173 6.70 -9.54 0.59
N VAL A 174 5.93 -9.92 1.62
CA VAL A 174 6.48 -10.25 2.94
C VAL A 174 7.44 -11.44 2.86
N PHE A 175 7.11 -12.48 2.08
CA PHE A 175 7.97 -13.65 1.89
C PHE A 175 9.23 -13.35 1.10
N ILE A 176 9.13 -12.57 0.01
CA ILE A 176 10.30 -12.09 -0.74
C ILE A 176 11.22 -11.31 0.20
N ALA A 177 10.64 -10.42 1.01
CA ALA A 177 11.40 -9.58 1.91
C ALA A 177 12.17 -10.40 2.94
N ALA A 178 11.55 -11.44 3.50
CA ALA A 178 12.14 -12.26 4.55
C ALA A 178 13.10 -13.34 4.05
N THR A 179 12.82 -13.98 2.90
CA THR A 179 13.64 -15.08 2.37
C THR A 179 14.83 -14.60 1.57
N GLY A 180 14.71 -13.44 0.92
CA GLY A 180 15.84 -12.84 0.24
C GLY A 180 16.33 -13.51 -1.02
N LYS A 181 15.50 -14.40 -1.58
CA LYS A 181 15.81 -15.15 -2.78
C LYS A 181 15.44 -14.35 -4.02
N GLU A 182 16.19 -14.61 -5.09
CA GLU A 182 16.09 -13.89 -6.36
C GLU A 182 15.06 -14.53 -7.33
N LYS A 183 14.67 -15.80 -7.14
CA LYS A 183 13.75 -16.53 -8.02
C LYS A 183 12.33 -16.60 -7.47
N ILE A 184 11.34 -16.18 -8.27
CA ILE A 184 9.92 -16.15 -7.88
C ILE A 184 9.37 -17.54 -7.51
N MET A 185 9.71 -18.59 -8.27
CA MET A 185 9.24 -19.96 -7.96
C MET A 185 9.71 -20.46 -6.60
N ASP A 186 10.96 -20.19 -6.23
CA ASP A 186 11.51 -20.55 -4.91
C ASP A 186 10.82 -19.79 -3.78
N ILE A 187 10.38 -18.55 -4.05
CA ILE A 187 9.66 -17.70 -3.11
C ILE A 187 8.25 -18.24 -2.89
N ILE A 188 7.56 -18.65 -3.96
CA ILE A 188 6.20 -19.22 -3.86
C ILE A 188 6.24 -20.54 -3.10
N ASP A 189 7.11 -21.48 -3.49
CA ASP A 189 7.18 -22.80 -2.84
C ASP A 189 7.52 -22.70 -1.35
N ARG A 190 8.53 -21.91 -0.99
CA ARG A 190 8.89 -21.72 0.43
C ARG A 190 7.94 -20.80 1.18
N GLY A 191 7.37 -19.81 0.51
CA GLY A 191 6.42 -18.87 1.09
C GLY A 191 5.14 -19.59 1.50
N LEU A 192 4.60 -20.44 0.63
CA LEU A 192 3.45 -21.30 0.93
C LEU A 192 3.77 -22.29 2.06
N LYS A 193 4.94 -22.96 2.02
CA LYS A 193 5.37 -23.86 3.11
C LYS A 193 5.50 -23.13 4.45
N LYS A 194 5.99 -21.88 4.46
CA LYS A 194 6.08 -21.06 5.68
C LYS A 194 4.74 -20.50 6.13
N LEU A 195 3.80 -20.20 5.21
CA LEU A 195 2.42 -19.80 5.54
C LEU A 195 1.67 -20.86 6.34
N LEU A 196 1.91 -22.14 6.01
CA LEU A 196 1.30 -23.27 6.72
C LEU A 196 1.81 -23.42 8.17
N ASN A 197 2.89 -22.73 8.54
CA ASN A 197 3.32 -22.67 9.93
C ASN A 197 2.40 -21.75 10.74
N TRP A 198 1.67 -22.31 11.69
CA TRP A 198 0.73 -21.57 12.54
C TRP A 198 1.36 -20.35 13.23
N ARG A 199 2.66 -20.39 13.57
CA ARG A 199 3.37 -19.27 14.20
C ARG A 199 3.53 -18.08 13.25
N VAL A 200 3.76 -18.35 11.97
CA VAL A 200 3.88 -17.34 10.92
C VAL A 200 2.51 -16.74 10.65
N LEU A 201 1.48 -17.58 10.49
CA LEU A 201 0.10 -17.14 10.31
C LEU A 201 -0.36 -16.25 11.47
N PHE A 202 -0.13 -16.67 12.71
CA PHE A 202 -0.48 -15.91 13.90
C PHE A 202 0.27 -14.58 13.98
N ALA A 203 1.55 -14.54 13.58
CA ALA A 203 2.31 -13.29 13.51
C ALA A 203 1.74 -12.33 12.46
N ILE A 204 1.35 -12.83 11.27
CA ILE A 204 0.69 -12.02 10.23
C ILE A 204 -0.63 -11.44 10.77
N VAL A 205 -1.47 -12.27 11.40
CA VAL A 205 -2.76 -11.84 11.96
C VAL A 205 -2.56 -10.75 13.02
N ILE A 206 -1.61 -10.91 13.94
CA ILE A 206 -1.29 -9.88 14.95
C ILE A 206 -0.84 -8.57 14.27
N ASN A 207 0.00 -8.64 13.25
CA ASN A 207 0.45 -7.43 12.55
C ASN A 207 -0.70 -6.72 11.84
N LEU A 208 -1.57 -7.47 11.14
CA LEU A 208 -2.76 -6.91 10.52
C LEU A 208 -3.68 -6.27 11.56
N PHE A 209 -3.94 -6.95 12.68
CA PHE A 209 -4.72 -6.41 13.78
C PHE A 209 -4.13 -5.11 14.33
N LEU A 210 -2.82 -5.05 14.58
CA LEU A 210 -2.15 -3.85 15.06
C LEU A 210 -2.21 -2.69 14.06
N LEU A 211 -2.04 -2.98 12.77
CA LEU A 211 -2.16 -1.98 11.70
C LEU A 211 -3.59 -1.44 11.61
N CYS A 212 -4.59 -2.33 11.57
CA CYS A 212 -6.00 -1.94 11.54
C CYS A 212 -6.40 -1.14 12.79
N ALA A 213 -5.96 -1.56 13.97
CA ALA A 213 -6.21 -0.84 15.22
C ALA A 213 -5.57 0.56 15.20
N SER A 214 -4.34 0.68 14.70
CA SER A 214 -3.65 1.97 14.59
C SER A 214 -4.37 2.93 13.64
N TRP A 215 -4.84 2.43 12.49
CA TRP A 215 -5.65 3.20 11.55
C TRP A 215 -7.01 3.59 12.12
N ALA A 216 -7.70 2.66 12.79
CA ALA A 216 -8.98 2.95 13.43
C ALA A 216 -8.85 4.03 14.51
N LEU A 217 -7.77 3.99 15.30
CA LEU A 217 -7.44 5.05 16.26
C LEU A 217 -7.15 6.37 15.56
N PHE A 218 -6.38 6.35 14.46
CA PHE A 218 -6.10 7.54 13.66
C PHE A 218 -7.38 8.24 13.19
N PHE A 219 -8.31 7.50 12.59
CA PHE A 219 -9.58 8.08 12.10
C PHE A 219 -10.51 8.50 13.24
N LYS A 220 -10.62 7.72 14.31
CA LYS A 220 -11.56 8.01 15.40
C LYS A 220 -11.12 9.17 16.29
N LEU A 221 -9.82 9.33 16.50
CA LEU A 221 -9.26 10.31 17.45
C LEU A 221 -8.59 11.50 16.75
N GLY A 222 -8.34 11.42 15.44
CA GLY A 222 -7.66 12.46 14.66
C GLY A 222 -8.40 13.80 14.63
N GLU A 223 -9.72 13.79 14.83
CA GLU A 223 -10.54 15.00 14.84
C GLU A 223 -10.45 15.79 16.16
N LEU A 224 -9.88 15.22 17.22
CA LEU A 224 -9.89 15.83 18.56
C LEU A 224 -8.90 16.99 18.71
N SER A 225 -7.65 16.83 18.24
CA SER A 225 -6.63 17.88 18.27
C SER A 225 -5.42 17.55 17.39
N LEU A 226 -4.69 18.58 16.97
CA LEU A 226 -3.43 18.43 16.22
C LEU A 226 -2.36 17.64 17.00
N ILE A 227 -2.32 17.79 18.33
CA ILE A 227 -1.38 17.03 19.18
C ILE A 227 -1.68 15.54 19.12
N ILE A 228 -2.97 15.16 19.18
CA ILE A 228 -3.41 13.78 19.06
C ILE A 228 -3.07 13.21 17.69
N VAL A 229 -3.29 13.97 16.61
CA VAL A 229 -2.87 13.58 15.24
C VAL A 229 -1.37 13.29 15.20
N PHE A 230 -0.54 14.18 15.75
CA PHE A 230 0.91 13.98 15.78
C PHE A 230 1.32 12.70 16.50
N ILE A 231 0.74 12.43 17.68
CA ILE A 231 0.98 11.20 18.44
C ILE A 231 0.55 9.96 17.65
N LEU A 232 -0.60 10.01 16.98
CA LEU A 232 -1.12 8.90 16.19
C LEU A 232 -0.26 8.63 14.95
N VAL A 233 0.27 9.66 14.28
CA VAL A 233 1.23 9.50 13.19
C VAL A 233 2.51 8.83 13.69
N LEU A 234 3.04 9.24 14.84
CA LEU A 234 4.21 8.59 15.44
C LEU A 234 3.94 7.14 15.81
N LEU A 235 2.78 6.83 16.40
CA LEU A 235 2.36 5.48 16.72
C LEU A 235 2.25 4.62 15.45
N LEU A 236 1.60 5.13 14.42
CA LEU A 236 1.38 4.43 13.15
C LEU A 236 2.73 4.18 12.46
N THR A 237 3.63 5.16 12.46
CA THR A 237 5.01 5.04 11.94
C THR A 237 5.80 3.97 12.69
N PHE A 238 5.70 3.96 14.02
CA PHE A 238 6.35 2.98 14.88
C PHE A 238 5.83 1.57 14.62
N VAL A 239 4.50 1.37 14.64
CA VAL A 239 3.85 0.08 14.38
C VAL A 239 4.24 -0.43 12.99
N TYR A 240 4.19 0.42 11.97
CA TYR A 240 4.51 0.02 10.60
C TYR A 240 5.98 -0.40 10.43
N SER A 241 6.92 0.28 11.09
CA SER A 241 8.34 -0.09 11.06
C SER A 241 8.63 -1.34 11.90
N TRP A 242 8.02 -1.44 13.08
CA TRP A 242 8.19 -2.56 13.99
C TRP A 242 7.65 -3.88 13.41
N THR A 243 6.45 -3.86 12.83
CA THR A 243 5.79 -5.03 12.22
C THR A 243 6.68 -5.67 11.15
N LYS A 244 7.38 -4.88 10.32
CA LYS A 244 8.32 -5.38 9.31
C LYS A 244 9.50 -6.14 9.92
N ILE A 245 10.12 -5.61 10.97
CA ILE A 245 11.25 -6.26 11.66
C ILE A 245 10.77 -7.53 12.37
N PHE A 246 9.61 -7.46 13.02
CA PHE A 246 8.98 -8.58 13.70
C PHE A 246 8.64 -9.72 12.73
N LEU A 247 8.03 -9.42 11.57
CA LEU A 247 7.74 -10.40 10.51
C LEU A 247 9.01 -11.11 10.05
N ILE A 248 10.09 -10.37 9.77
CA ILE A 248 11.37 -10.99 9.38
C ILE A 248 11.91 -11.88 10.50
N SER A 249 11.77 -11.48 11.77
CA SER A 249 12.22 -12.30 12.91
C SER A 249 11.45 -13.61 13.02
N VAL A 250 10.15 -13.61 12.73
CA VAL A 250 9.32 -14.82 12.79
C VAL A 250 9.57 -15.69 11.57
N LEU A 251 9.73 -15.09 10.40
CA LEU A 251 9.93 -15.81 9.14
C LEU A 251 11.31 -16.45 9.01
N LYS A 252 12.31 -16.00 9.77
CA LYS A 252 13.65 -16.58 9.81
C LYS A 252 13.84 -17.67 10.86
N ALA A 253 12.96 -17.72 11.86
CA ALA A 253 12.95 -18.78 12.87
C ALA A 253 12.38 -20.08 12.32
#